data_AF-A0A947WFN5-F1
#
_entry.id   AF-A0A947WFN5-F1
#
_cell.length_a   1.000
_cell.length_b   1.000
_cell.length_c   1.000
_cell.angle_alpha   90.00
_cell.angle_beta   90.00
_cell.angle_gamma   90.00
#
_symmetry.space_group_name_H-M   'P 1'
#
loop_
_entity.id
_entity.type
_entity.pdbx_description
1 polymer ?
#
loop_
_entity_poly.entity_id
_entity_poly.type
_entity_poly.pdbx_seq_one_letter_code
_entity_poly.pdbx_strand_id
1 'polypeptide(L)'
;LSQDERAPSAARISVVDASGARVETIVVKDDEREETVRIGDTEAILRLGSVVIDLPYSIHLDDFLLLNYPGSRNPASYESHVRLYDADRGIDGRPVRIYMNHPLSHRGYKHFQSSYDPDELGTVLSVNYDPGKVPTYLGYTLLALGFLMILARDLIWPVRKDERERSAA
;
A
#
# COMPACT_ATOMS: atom_id res chain seq x y z
N LEU A 1 -1.44 -2.56 -2.61
CA LEU A 1 -1.50 -3.45 -3.80
C LEU A 1 -2.84 -3.17 -4.48
N SER A 2 -2.83 -2.49 -5.64
CA SER A 2 -4.05 -2.17 -6.38
C SER A 2 -4.56 -3.45 -7.04
N GLN A 3 -5.63 -4.03 -6.49
CA GLN A 3 -6.44 -5.00 -7.21
C GLN A 3 -7.32 -4.21 -8.18
N ASP A 4 -6.73 -3.73 -9.27
CA ASP A 4 -7.51 -3.21 -10.38
C ASP A 4 -8.10 -4.40 -11.15
N GLU A 5 -9.38 -4.67 -10.90
CA GLU A 5 -10.16 -5.75 -11.51
C GLU A 5 -10.31 -5.59 -13.04
N ARG A 6 -9.85 -4.46 -13.60
CA ARG A 6 -9.76 -4.19 -15.04
C ARG A 6 -8.40 -4.46 -15.65
N ALA A 7 -7.41 -4.93 -14.88
CA ALA A 7 -6.12 -5.30 -15.45
C ALA A 7 -6.32 -6.43 -16.48
N PRO A 8 -5.87 -6.26 -17.74
CA PRO A 8 -6.07 -7.26 -18.78
C PRO A 8 -5.44 -8.60 -18.38
N SER A 9 -6.18 -9.69 -18.58
CA SER A 9 -5.75 -11.07 -18.24
C SER A 9 -4.55 -11.56 -19.06
N ALA A 10 -4.20 -10.85 -20.14
CA ALA A 10 -3.02 -11.11 -20.95
C ALA A 10 -2.52 -9.81 -21.60
N ALA A 11 -1.22 -9.69 -21.79
CA ALA A 11 -0.60 -8.60 -22.54
C ALA A 11 0.18 -9.16 -23.73
N ARG A 12 0.01 -8.54 -24.90
CA ARG A 12 0.88 -8.77 -26.05
C ARG A 12 2.14 -7.91 -25.87
N ILE A 13 3.30 -8.55 -25.83
CA ILE A 13 4.60 -7.89 -25.72
C ILE A 13 5.32 -8.05 -27.05
N SER A 14 5.67 -6.93 -27.68
CA SER A 14 6.53 -6.91 -28.86
C SER A 14 7.92 -6.44 -28.45
N VAL A 15 8.91 -7.33 -28.57
CA VAL A 15 10.31 -7.01 -28.32
C VAL A 15 11.00 -6.74 -29.65
N VAL A 16 11.72 -5.62 -29.74
CA VAL A 16 12.43 -5.19 -30.95
C VAL A 16 13.92 -5.14 -30.63
N ASP A 17 14.71 -5.91 -31.38
CA ASP A 17 16.17 -5.89 -31.30
C ASP A 17 16.76 -4.63 -31.97
N ALA A 18 18.01 -4.29 -31.65
CA ALA A 18 18.77 -3.21 -32.28
C ALA A 18 18.93 -3.41 -33.81
N SER A 19 18.84 -4.65 -34.30
CA SER A 19 18.83 -5.01 -35.72
C SER A 19 17.48 -4.76 -36.43
N GLY A 20 16.43 -4.40 -35.69
CA GLY A 20 15.06 -4.24 -36.20
C GLY A 20 14.24 -5.55 -36.23
N ALA A 21 14.80 -6.68 -35.79
CA ALA A 21 14.07 -7.92 -35.63
C ALA A 21 12.99 -7.77 -34.54
N ARG A 22 11.75 -8.20 -34.85
CA ARG A 22 10.61 -8.14 -33.92
C ARG A 22 10.20 -9.53 -33.50
N VAL A 23 10.06 -9.74 -32.20
CA VAL A 23 9.49 -10.96 -31.63
C VAL A 23 8.25 -10.57 -30.83
N GLU A 24 7.10 -11.14 -31.18
CA GLU A 24 5.86 -10.96 -30.43
C GLU A 24 5.62 -12.19 -29.55
N THR A 25 5.36 -11.98 -28.26
CA THR A 25 4.83 -13.02 -27.38
C THR A 25 3.59 -12.51 -26.63
N ILE A 26 2.77 -13.43 -26.18
CA ILE A 26 1.60 -13.13 -25.34
C ILE A 26 1.92 -13.67 -23.96
N VAL A 27 1.96 -12.78 -22.98
CA VAL A 27 2.16 -13.16 -21.59
C VAL A 27 0.82 -13.09 -20.88
N VAL A 28 0.41 -14.20 -20.28
CA VAL A 28 -0.82 -14.31 -19.50
C VAL A 28 -0.52 -13.88 -18.06
N LYS A 29 -1.43 -13.10 -17.48
CA LYS A 29 -1.30 -12.59 -16.12
C LYS A 29 -1.35 -13.74 -15.12
N ASP A 30 -0.38 -13.79 -14.21
CA ASP A 30 -0.25 -14.79 -13.14
C ASP A 30 -0.07 -16.24 -13.65
N ASP A 31 0.40 -16.43 -14.89
CA ASP A 31 0.83 -17.75 -15.38
C ASP A 31 2.20 -18.10 -14.78
N GLU A 32 2.34 -19.34 -14.29
CA GLU A 32 3.60 -19.86 -13.77
C GLU A 32 4.60 -20.19 -14.89
N ARG A 33 4.12 -20.24 -16.15
CA ARG A 33 4.95 -20.49 -17.32
C ARG A 33 5.83 -19.28 -17.62
N GLU A 34 7.13 -19.49 -17.57
CA GLU A 34 8.12 -18.52 -17.99
C GLU A 34 8.19 -18.48 -19.52
N GLU A 35 7.55 -17.47 -20.12
CA GLU A 35 7.68 -17.20 -21.55
C GLU A 35 9.10 -16.67 -21.82
N THR A 36 9.95 -17.57 -22.30
CA THR A 36 11.33 -17.25 -22.68
C THR A 36 11.36 -16.79 -24.13
N VAL A 37 11.76 -15.54 -24.35
CA VAL A 37 11.93 -14.95 -25.67
C VAL A 37 13.41 -14.80 -25.96
N ARG A 38 13.85 -15.40 -27.08
CA ARG A 38 15.22 -15.26 -27.56
C ARG A 38 15.34 -14.08 -28.51
N ILE A 39 16.23 -13.15 -28.19
CA ILE A 39 16.49 -11.91 -28.95
C ILE A 39 17.97 -11.91 -29.30
N GLY A 40 18.30 -12.30 -30.54
CA GLY A 40 19.68 -12.54 -30.96
C GLY A 40 20.34 -13.65 -30.12
N ASP A 41 21.38 -13.27 -29.36
CA ASP A 41 22.10 -14.14 -28.43
C ASP A 41 21.64 -14.03 -26.97
N THR A 42 20.66 -13.16 -26.67
CA THR A 42 20.14 -12.97 -25.31
C THR A 42 18.80 -13.70 -25.14
N GLU A 43 18.67 -14.49 -24.08
CA GLU A 43 17.39 -15.05 -23.65
C GLU A 43 16.80 -14.16 -22.56
N ALA A 44 15.58 -13.67 -22.79
CA ALA A 44 14.83 -12.83 -21.86
C ALA A 44 13.57 -13.57 -21.40
N ILE A 45 13.34 -13.60 -20.09
CA ILE A 45 12.13 -14.19 -19.51
C ILE A 45 11.12 -13.07 -19.26
N LEU A 46 9.92 -13.21 -19.83
CA LEU A 46 8.83 -12.25 -19.68
C LEU A 46 7.74 -12.85 -18.79
N ARG A 47 7.39 -12.13 -17.71
CA ARG A 47 6.31 -12.51 -16.79
C ARG A 47 5.40 -11.31 -16.55
N LEU A 48 4.10 -11.55 -16.62
CA LEU A 48 3.07 -10.57 -16.31
C LEU A 48 2.39 -11.03 -15.04
N GLY A 49 2.52 -10.28 -13.95
CA GLY A 49 1.95 -10.69 -12.68
C GLY A 49 2.27 -9.73 -11.56
N SER A 50 1.80 -10.09 -10.36
CA SER A 50 2.09 -9.33 -9.15
C SER A 50 3.56 -9.47 -8.75
N VAL A 51 4.23 -8.36 -8.45
CA VAL A 51 5.57 -8.40 -7.86
C VAL A 51 5.45 -8.91 -6.43
N VAL A 52 6.13 -10.02 -6.12
CA VAL A 52 6.25 -10.53 -4.76
C VAL A 52 7.22 -9.64 -3.99
N ILE A 53 6.77 -9.11 -2.85
CA ILE A 53 7.56 -8.25 -1.99
C ILE A 53 7.73 -8.98 -0.65
N ASP A 54 8.97 -9.32 -0.33
CA ASP A 54 9.30 -9.91 0.96
C ASP A 54 9.16 -8.87 2.08
N LEU A 55 8.51 -9.28 3.17
CA LEU A 55 8.35 -8.45 4.35
C LEU A 55 9.58 -8.62 5.27
N PRO A 56 10.13 -7.54 5.86
CA PRO A 56 11.28 -7.61 6.75
C PRO A 56 10.90 -8.06 8.19
N TYR A 57 9.84 -8.85 8.33
CA TYR A 57 9.32 -9.41 9.57
C TYR A 57 8.41 -10.59 9.23
N SER A 58 8.16 -11.47 10.20
CA SER A 58 7.24 -12.60 10.04
C SER A 58 6.13 -12.56 11.08
N ILE A 59 5.01 -13.18 10.74
CA ILE A 59 3.83 -13.30 11.59
C ILE A 59 3.47 -14.77 11.66
N HIS A 60 3.24 -15.28 12.86
CA HIS A 60 2.77 -16.63 13.10
C HIS A 60 1.36 -16.59 13.69
N LEU A 61 0.43 -17.35 13.12
CA LEU A 61 -0.90 -17.53 13.69
C LEU A 61 -0.84 -18.55 14.82
N ASP A 62 -1.17 -18.12 16.03
CA ASP A 62 -1.26 -19.00 17.19
C ASP A 62 -2.66 -19.59 17.34
N ASP A 63 -3.70 -18.76 17.16
CA ASP A 63 -5.09 -19.15 17.33
C ASP A 63 -6.02 -18.26 16.51
N PHE A 64 -7.18 -18.79 16.12
CA PHE A 64 -8.22 -18.07 15.40
C PHE A 64 -9.56 -18.32 16.07
N LEU A 65 -10.25 -17.24 16.46
CA LEU A 65 -11.54 -17.31 17.09
C LEU A 65 -12.62 -16.76 16.16
N LEU A 66 -13.65 -17.56 15.91
CA LEU A 66 -14.87 -17.17 15.22
C LEU A 66 -16.05 -17.20 16.18
N LEU A 67 -16.63 -16.05 16.49
CA LEU A 67 -17.84 -15.93 17.28
C LEU A 67 -19.03 -15.77 16.34
N ASN A 68 -20.01 -16.67 16.43
CA ASN A 68 -21.24 -16.61 15.65
C ASN A 68 -22.42 -16.08 16.48
N TYR A 69 -23.43 -15.52 15.81
CA TYR A 69 -24.67 -15.15 16.49
C TYR A 69 -25.39 -16.40 17.03
N PRO A 70 -26.00 -16.33 18.24
CA PRO A 70 -26.73 -17.46 18.80
C PRO A 70 -27.80 -17.97 17.84
N GLY A 71 -27.76 -19.28 17.52
CA GLY A 71 -28.72 -19.92 16.61
C GLY A 71 -28.50 -19.64 15.11
N SER A 72 -27.38 -19.02 14.73
CA SER A 72 -27.00 -18.78 13.33
C SER A 72 -25.57 -19.21 13.03
N ARG A 73 -25.27 -19.46 11.75
CA ARG A 73 -23.89 -19.62 11.25
C ARG A 73 -23.28 -18.29 10.79
N ASN A 74 -23.96 -17.17 11.05
CA ASN A 74 -23.45 -15.85 10.71
C ASN A 74 -22.38 -15.42 11.71
N PRO A 75 -21.18 -15.02 11.23
CA PRO A 75 -20.12 -14.54 12.08
C PRO A 75 -20.49 -13.19 12.70
N ALA A 76 -20.46 -13.13 14.03
CA ALA A 76 -20.59 -11.93 14.83
C ALA A 76 -19.23 -11.24 15.03
N SER A 77 -18.14 -12.00 15.16
CA SER A 77 -16.79 -11.48 15.26
C SER A 77 -15.76 -12.53 14.85
N TYR A 78 -14.62 -12.07 14.37
CA TYR A 78 -13.44 -12.89 14.12
C TYR A 78 -12.21 -12.21 14.71
N GLU A 79 -11.31 -13.00 15.29
CA GLU A 79 -10.11 -12.53 15.97
C GLU A 79 -8.96 -13.50 15.69
N SER A 80 -7.86 -13.00 15.14
CA SER A 80 -6.63 -13.76 14.92
C SER A 80 -5.60 -13.39 15.97
N HIS A 81 -5.15 -14.38 16.74
CA HIS A 81 -4.08 -14.25 17.73
C HIS A 81 -2.78 -14.61 17.03
N VAL A 82 -1.90 -13.63 16.91
CA VAL A 82 -0.66 -13.77 16.14
C VAL A 82 0.56 -13.35 16.95
N ARG A 83 1.69 -14.01 16.68
CA ARG A 83 3.01 -13.58 17.15
C ARG A 83 3.78 -12.89 16.04
N LEU A 84 4.20 -11.67 16.31
CA LEU A 84 5.04 -10.87 15.43
C LEU A 84 6.52 -11.11 15.77
N TYR A 85 7.34 -11.35 14.75
CA TYR A 85 8.79 -11.48 14.85
C TYR A 85 9.46 -10.47 13.91
N ASP A 86 10.34 -9.63 14.44
CA ASP A 86 11.14 -8.65 13.70
C ASP A 86 12.50 -8.53 14.38
N ALA A 87 13.49 -9.25 13.84
CA ALA A 87 14.84 -9.31 14.38
C ALA A 87 15.54 -7.94 14.36
N ASP A 88 15.33 -7.14 13.31
CA ASP A 88 15.93 -5.81 13.18
C ASP A 88 15.46 -4.84 14.28
N ARG A 89 14.26 -5.06 14.81
CA ARG A 89 13.69 -4.27 15.93
C ARG A 89 13.75 -4.98 17.27
N GLY A 90 14.41 -6.14 17.35
CA GLY A 90 14.51 -6.94 18.57
C GLY A 90 13.18 -7.49 19.07
N ILE A 91 12.20 -7.68 18.17
CA ILE A 91 10.91 -8.27 18.50
C ILE A 91 11.00 -9.78 18.25
N ASP A 92 10.91 -10.56 19.33
CA ASP A 92 10.92 -12.01 19.27
C ASP A 92 9.60 -12.57 19.83
N GLY A 93 8.60 -12.71 18.96
CA GLY A 93 7.31 -13.31 19.30
C GLY A 93 6.38 -12.42 20.13
N ARG A 94 6.25 -11.13 19.76
CA ARG A 94 5.28 -10.24 20.44
C ARG A 94 3.85 -10.67 20.13
N PRO A 95 3.01 -10.96 21.14
CA PRO A 95 1.61 -11.31 20.92
C PRO A 95 0.82 -10.08 20.45
N VAL A 96 0.02 -10.26 19.40
CA VAL A 96 -0.84 -9.25 18.81
C VAL A 96 -2.18 -9.90 18.45
N ARG A 97 -3.26 -9.15 18.59
CA ARG A 97 -4.59 -9.57 18.15
C ARG A 97 -5.01 -8.72 16.98
N ILE A 98 -5.44 -9.37 15.90
CA ILE A 98 -6.00 -8.72 14.72
C ILE A 98 -7.48 -9.06 14.68
N TYR A 99 -8.34 -8.05 14.70
CA TYR A 99 -9.79 -8.22 14.68
C TYR A 99 -10.46 -7.01 14.01
N MET A 100 -11.78 -7.04 13.88
CA MET A 100 -12.54 -5.99 13.20
C MET A 100 -12.21 -4.59 13.76
N ASN A 101 -11.84 -3.67 12.87
CA ASN A 101 -11.42 -2.30 13.17
C ASN A 101 -10.10 -2.15 13.96
N HIS A 102 -9.39 -3.26 14.22
CA HIS A 102 -8.12 -3.27 14.93
C HIS A 102 -7.04 -4.03 14.14
N PRO A 103 -6.51 -3.41 13.07
CA PRO A 103 -5.42 -3.99 12.28
C PRO A 103 -4.09 -3.92 13.02
N LEU A 104 -3.20 -4.88 12.74
CA LEU A 104 -1.80 -4.81 13.18
C LEU A 104 -1.04 -3.82 12.32
N SER A 105 -0.50 -2.77 12.95
CA SER A 105 0.39 -1.78 12.31
C SER A 105 1.84 -2.01 12.73
N HIS A 106 2.72 -2.29 11.77
CA HIS A 106 4.15 -2.49 12.00
C HIS A 106 4.98 -2.08 10.79
N ARG A 107 6.08 -1.33 11.00
CA ARG A 107 6.97 -0.80 9.94
C ARG A 107 6.27 -0.07 8.78
N GLY A 108 5.13 0.57 9.02
CA GLY A 108 4.34 1.21 7.95
C GLY A 108 3.48 0.23 7.15
N TYR A 109 3.43 -1.05 7.52
CA TYR A 109 2.49 -2.01 6.99
C TYR A 109 1.33 -2.20 7.96
N LYS A 110 0.12 -2.34 7.40
CA LYS A 110 -1.11 -2.65 8.11
C LYS A 110 -1.65 -3.98 7.63
N HIS A 111 -1.88 -4.88 8.59
CA HIS A 111 -2.46 -6.19 8.37
C HIS A 111 -3.92 -6.13 8.78
N PHE A 112 -4.79 -6.36 7.81
CA PHE A 112 -6.22 -6.45 8.00
C PHE A 112 -6.63 -7.89 7.83
N GLN A 113 -7.59 -8.32 8.62
CA GLN A 113 -8.22 -9.61 8.40
C GLN A 113 -9.16 -9.49 7.20
N SER A 114 -8.88 -10.26 6.14
CA SER A 114 -9.67 -10.24 4.91
C SER A 114 -10.57 -11.46 4.77
N SER A 115 -10.12 -12.62 5.22
CA SER A 115 -10.90 -13.87 5.22
C SER A 115 -10.36 -14.85 6.26
N TYR A 116 -11.01 -15.99 6.35
CA TYR A 116 -10.58 -17.16 7.11
C TYR A 116 -10.85 -18.42 6.29
N ASP A 117 -10.18 -19.50 6.65
CA ASP A 117 -10.38 -20.78 5.99
C ASP A 117 -11.67 -21.46 6.52
N PRO A 118 -12.39 -22.23 5.69
CA PRO A 118 -13.65 -22.88 6.09
C PRO A 118 -13.50 -23.88 7.23
N ASP A 119 -12.27 -24.36 7.49
CA ASP A 119 -11.92 -25.25 8.59
C ASP A 119 -11.63 -24.50 9.90
N GLU A 120 -11.70 -23.17 9.89
CA GLU A 120 -11.42 -22.27 11.02
C GLU A 120 -9.98 -22.38 11.58
N LEU A 121 -9.06 -23.03 10.85
CA LEU A 121 -7.66 -23.22 11.29
C LEU A 121 -6.70 -22.18 10.69
N GLY A 122 -7.17 -21.42 9.69
CA GLY A 122 -6.37 -20.44 8.98
C GLY A 122 -7.04 -19.07 8.90
N THR A 123 -6.20 -18.03 8.85
CA THR A 123 -6.64 -16.65 8.61
C THR A 123 -5.95 -16.10 7.37
N VAL A 124 -6.71 -15.38 6.56
CA VAL A 124 -6.19 -14.64 5.42
C VAL A 124 -6.05 -13.18 5.82
N LEU A 125 -4.83 -12.67 5.76
CA LEU A 125 -4.52 -11.28 6.07
C LEU A 125 -4.21 -10.50 4.79
N SER A 126 -4.83 -9.34 4.63
CA SER A 126 -4.49 -8.35 3.61
C SER A 126 -3.44 -7.38 4.16
N VAL A 127 -2.36 -7.18 3.40
CA VAL A 127 -1.23 -6.33 3.80
C VAL A 127 -1.21 -5.06 2.94
N ASN A 128 -1.22 -3.91 3.60
CA ASN A 128 -1.14 -2.61 2.95
C ASN A 128 0.01 -1.79 3.51
N TYR A 129 0.85 -1.22 2.64
CA TYR A 129 1.85 -0.23 3.04
C TYR A 129 1.17 1.14 3.16
N ASP A 130 1.03 1.61 4.39
CA ASP A 130 0.50 2.91 4.75
C ASP A 130 1.59 3.70 5.51
N PRO A 131 2.28 4.66 4.85
CA PRO A 131 3.31 5.49 5.48
C PRO A 131 2.74 6.40 6.61
N GLY A 132 1.43 6.36 6.85
CA GLY A 132 0.76 7.01 7.93
C GLY A 132 0.27 8.40 7.58
N LYS A 133 0.02 9.22 8.60
CA LYS A 133 -0.60 10.54 8.46
C LYS A 133 0.40 11.65 8.13
N VAL A 134 1.70 11.33 8.02
CA VAL A 134 2.79 12.31 7.82
C VAL A 134 2.56 13.19 6.58
N PRO A 135 2.22 12.65 5.39
CA PRO A 135 2.00 13.49 4.22
C PRO A 135 0.82 14.46 4.41
N THR A 136 -0.26 13.99 5.02
CA THR A 136 -1.46 14.78 5.29
C THR A 136 -1.17 15.91 6.27
N TYR A 137 -0.47 15.62 7.37
CA TYR A 137 -0.11 16.63 8.36
C TYR A 137 0.92 17.64 7.84
N LEU A 138 1.85 17.21 6.97
CA LEU A 138 2.75 18.14 6.28
C LEU A 138 1.96 19.13 5.42
N GLY A 139 0.97 18.64 4.66
CA GLY A 139 0.08 19.49 3.87
C GLY A 139 -0.67 20.52 4.71
N TYR A 140 -1.29 20.09 5.82
CA TYR A 140 -1.97 21.02 6.74
C TYR A 140 -1.01 22.01 7.40
N THR A 141 0.20 21.59 7.73
CA THR A 141 1.23 22.46 8.32
C THR A 141 1.65 23.55 7.34
N LEU A 142 1.91 23.20 6.07
CA LEU A 142 2.26 24.16 5.02
C LEU A 142 1.11 25.14 4.73
N LEU A 143 -0.13 24.65 4.72
CA LEU A 143 -1.32 25.49 4.54
C LEU A 143 -1.49 26.48 5.71
N ALA A 144 -1.38 26.02 6.96
CA ALA A 144 -1.44 26.87 8.13
C ALA A 144 -0.32 27.92 8.13
N LEU A 145 0.90 27.53 7.76
CA LEU A 145 2.03 28.44 7.65
C LEU A 145 1.80 29.49 6.54
N GLY A 146 1.24 29.10 5.40
CA GLY A 146 0.86 30.02 4.33
C GLY A 146 -0.15 31.07 4.78
N PHE A 147 -1.19 30.67 5.51
CA PHE A 147 -2.15 31.61 6.10
C PHE A 147 -1.49 32.56 7.10
N LEU A 148 -0.62 32.05 7.98
CA LEU A 148 0.12 32.87 8.93
C LEU A 148 1.03 33.88 8.22
N MET A 149 1.71 33.48 7.13
CA MET A 149 2.53 34.39 6.35
C MET A 149 1.71 35.51 5.69
N ILE A 150 0.53 35.21 5.16
CA ILE A 150 -0.36 36.22 4.57
C ILE A 150 -0.82 37.23 5.63
N LEU A 151 -1.24 36.76 6.81
CA LEU A 151 -1.66 37.64 7.90
C LEU A 151 -0.49 38.47 8.45
N ALA A 152 0.69 37.85 8.58
CA ALA A 152 1.89 38.53 9.03
C ALA A 152 2.47 39.48 7.97
N ARG A 153 2.15 39.30 6.69
CA ARG A 153 2.59 40.20 5.61
C ARG A 153 2.19 41.64 5.91
N ASP A 154 0.93 41.86 6.27
CA ASP A 154 0.40 43.20 6.52
C ASP A 154 0.91 43.78 7.86
N LEU A 155 1.38 42.92 8.78
CA LEU A 155 2.03 43.32 10.02
C LEU A 155 3.52 43.68 9.83
N ILE A 156 4.24 42.91 9.02
CA ILE A 156 5.70 43.06 8.80
C ILE A 156 5.99 44.11 7.72
N TRP A 157 5.11 44.23 6.73
CA TRP A 157 5.21 45.23 5.67
C TRP A 157 3.94 46.10 5.65
N PRO A 158 3.78 47.01 6.61
CA PRO A 158 2.72 48.00 6.53
C PRO A 158 2.94 48.83 5.27
N VAL A 159 2.15 48.57 4.23
CA VAL A 159 2.16 49.35 3.00
C VAL A 159 1.75 50.77 3.37
N ARG A 160 2.75 51.64 3.49
CA ARG A 160 2.54 53.07 3.67
C ARG A 160 1.84 53.57 2.39
N LYS A 161 0.53 53.84 2.50
CA LYS A 161 -0.23 54.51 1.43
C LYS A 161 0.28 55.94 1.36
N ASP A 162 1.31 56.16 0.54
CA ASP A 162 1.80 57.52 0.28
C ASP A 162 0.72 58.30 -0.48
N GLU A 163 0.07 59.22 0.24
CA GLU A 163 -0.40 60.58 -0.08
C GLU A 163 -0.74 61.00 -1.54
N ARG A 164 -1.02 60.08 -2.47
CA ARG A 164 -1.42 60.42 -3.85
C ARG A 164 -2.83 61.02 -3.96
N GLU A 165 -3.59 61.08 -2.87
CA GLU A 165 -4.91 61.71 -2.82
C GLU A 165 -4.86 63.21 -2.44
N ARG A 166 -3.72 63.74 -1.97
CA ARG A 166 -3.60 65.16 -1.60
C ARG A 166 -3.13 66.08 -2.74
N SER A 167 -2.72 65.53 -3.88
CA SER A 167 -2.32 66.30 -5.06
C SER A 167 -3.47 66.52 -6.07
N ALA A 168 -4.68 66.09 -5.75
CA ALA A 168 -5.88 66.23 -6.60
C ALA A 168 -6.93 67.18 -6.02
N ALA A 169 -6.59 67.98 -5.00
CA ALA A 169 -7.47 68.98 -4.39
C ALA A 169 -6.82 70.37 -4.41
#